data_AF-A0A167K274-F1
#
_entry.id   AF-A0A167K274-F1
#
_cell.length_a   1.000
_cell.length_b   1.000
_cell.length_c   1.000
_cell.angle_alpha   90.00
_cell.angle_beta   90.00
_cell.angle_gamma   90.00
#
_symmetry.space_group_name_H-M   'P 1'
#
loop_
_entity.id
_entity.type
_entity.pdbx_description
1 polymer ?
#
loop_
_entity_poly.entity_id
_entity_poly.type
_entity_poly.pdbx_seq_one_letter_code
_entity_poly.pdbx_strand_id
1 'polypeptide(L)'
;MSNLPNTINLEADTSGKMCSNSSGTNNEWNETKADEVYFIETKTKFNLHHCFRILARHPKWKSSVPAKKKESNSKVAASAPNPIGEGIDEEKFSARSAGRKFTKEQEATKRKQEKNVERLIALHSESIAKGDERKKLLKKTMESNVLVVNAIRETNAVLQRTQDIKVLLINTSLIADPVSRQMMLDLKKEV
;
A
#
# COMPACT_ATOMS: atom_id res chain seq x y z
N MET A 1 32.14 -32.95 48.48
CA MET A 1 32.97 -32.64 47.30
C MET A 1 32.12 -31.84 46.34
N SER A 2 32.32 -30.53 46.40
CA SER A 2 31.64 -29.51 45.59
C SER A 2 32.25 -29.50 44.19
N ASN A 3 31.44 -29.35 43.14
CA ASN A 3 31.83 -28.74 41.85
C ASN A 3 30.58 -28.43 41.01
N LEU A 4 30.11 -27.19 41.11
CA LEU A 4 29.52 -26.37 40.04
C LEU A 4 30.50 -25.20 39.83
N PRO A 5 30.46 -24.42 38.73
CA PRO A 5 29.70 -24.55 37.47
C PRO A 5 30.64 -24.47 36.23
N ASN A 6 30.12 -24.70 35.02
CA ASN A 6 30.82 -24.19 33.82
C ASN A 6 29.87 -23.37 32.94
N THR A 7 30.13 -22.07 33.01
CA THR A 7 29.67 -20.96 32.19
C THR A 7 30.10 -21.18 30.75
N ILE A 8 29.16 -21.19 29.80
CA ILE A 8 29.48 -21.13 28.37
C ILE A 8 29.31 -19.67 27.96
N ASN A 9 30.43 -19.07 27.55
CA ASN A 9 30.56 -17.69 27.16
C ASN A 9 29.80 -17.40 25.86
N LEU A 10 29.07 -16.27 25.86
CA LEU A 10 28.68 -15.54 24.67
C LEU A 10 29.94 -14.93 24.04
N GLU A 11 30.35 -15.41 22.88
CA GLU A 11 31.19 -14.64 21.95
C GLU A 11 30.33 -14.19 20.77
N ALA A 12 30.15 -12.87 20.70
CA ALA A 12 29.58 -12.19 19.56
C ALA A 12 30.66 -12.08 18.49
N ASP A 13 30.60 -12.95 17.48
CA ASP A 13 31.39 -12.82 16.27
C ASP A 13 30.79 -11.73 15.37
N THR A 14 31.26 -10.49 15.56
CA THR A 14 31.14 -9.42 14.57
C THR A 14 32.26 -9.54 13.53
N SER A 15 32.25 -10.64 12.78
CA SER A 15 33.07 -10.77 11.58
C SER A 15 32.47 -9.91 10.46
N GLY A 16 33.01 -8.69 10.34
CA GLY A 16 32.75 -7.77 9.23
C GLY A 16 33.04 -8.41 7.88
N LYS A 17 32.00 -8.90 7.23
CA LYS A 17 32.04 -9.24 5.80
C LYS A 17 31.76 -7.96 5.02
N MET A 18 32.83 -7.24 4.69
CA MET A 18 32.80 -6.26 3.61
C MET A 18 32.46 -6.99 2.32
N CYS A 19 31.17 -7.01 1.97
CA CYS A 19 30.74 -7.32 0.62
C CYS A 19 31.18 -6.17 -0.27
N SER A 20 32.33 -6.37 -0.92
CA SER A 20 32.81 -5.59 -2.04
C SER A 20 31.66 -5.33 -3.00
N ASN A 21 31.30 -4.06 -3.19
CA ASN A 21 30.42 -3.63 -4.25
C ASN A 21 31.11 -3.91 -5.59
N SER A 22 30.90 -5.10 -6.14
CA SER A 22 31.16 -5.34 -7.55
C SER A 22 30.27 -4.40 -8.34
N SER A 23 30.86 -3.39 -8.97
CA SER A 23 30.21 -2.56 -9.99
C SER A 23 29.96 -3.44 -11.23
N GLY A 24 29.03 -4.37 -11.09
CA GLY A 24 28.47 -5.15 -12.18
C GLY A 24 27.36 -4.32 -12.81
N THR A 25 27.64 -3.79 -13.98
CA THR A 25 26.73 -3.13 -14.91
C THR A 25 25.51 -4.00 -15.19
N ASN A 26 24.46 -3.87 -14.38
CA ASN A 26 23.10 -4.28 -14.70
C ASN A 26 22.19 -3.12 -14.28
N ASN A 27 21.95 -2.19 -15.21
CA ASN A 27 21.04 -1.06 -15.05
C ASN A 27 19.56 -1.50 -15.05
N GLU A 28 19.27 -2.68 -14.53
CA GLU A 28 17.91 -3.13 -14.30
C GLU A 28 17.51 -2.63 -12.92
N TRP A 29 16.78 -1.51 -12.91
CA TRP A 29 16.21 -0.95 -11.71
C TRP A 29 15.25 -1.98 -11.09
N ASN A 30 15.75 -2.75 -10.13
CA ASN A 30 14.97 -3.78 -9.48
C ASN A 30 14.11 -3.13 -8.39
N GLU A 31 12.86 -2.81 -8.73
CA GLU A 31 11.88 -2.21 -7.82
C GLU A 31 11.75 -3.01 -6.52
N THR A 32 11.87 -4.34 -6.57
CA THR A 32 11.79 -5.20 -5.38
C THR A 32 12.94 -4.97 -4.41
N LYS A 33 14.16 -4.74 -4.91
CA LYS A 33 15.31 -4.40 -4.06
C LYS A 33 15.15 -3.03 -3.40
N ALA A 34 14.58 -2.06 -4.12
CA ALA A 34 14.32 -0.73 -3.58
C ALA A 34 13.27 -0.78 -2.45
N ASP A 35 12.20 -1.55 -2.65
CA ASP A 35 11.16 -1.77 -1.63
C ASP A 35 11.69 -2.47 -0.38
N GLU A 36 12.56 -3.46 -0.54
CA GLU A 36 13.18 -4.19 0.57
C GLU A 36 14.11 -3.30 1.39
N VAL A 37 15.00 -2.54 0.74
CA VAL A 37 15.90 -1.58 1.41
C VAL A 37 15.08 -0.52 2.17
N TYR A 38 14.05 0.03 1.52
CA TYR A 38 13.16 1.00 2.14
C TYR A 38 12.41 0.43 3.36
N PHE A 39 11.96 -0.83 3.29
CA PHE A 39 11.29 -1.49 4.40
C PHE A 39 12.25 -1.75 5.57
N ILE A 40 13.50 -2.15 5.31
CA ILE A 40 14.51 -2.35 6.34
C ILE A 40 14.78 -1.02 7.09
N GLU A 41 14.90 0.09 6.36
CA GLU A 41 15.21 1.39 6.93
C GLU A 41 14.03 2.02 7.68
N THR A 42 12.83 1.99 7.09
CA THR A 42 11.66 2.71 7.62
C THR A 42 10.71 1.83 8.42
N LYS A 43 10.87 0.50 8.36
CA LYS A 43 9.92 -0.51 8.88
C LYS A 43 8.50 -0.35 8.32
N THR A 44 8.35 0.32 7.18
CA THR A 44 7.07 0.56 6.51
C THR A 44 7.16 0.20 5.04
N LYS A 45 6.05 -0.24 4.44
CA LYS A 45 6.00 -0.48 2.99
C LYS A 45 6.07 0.85 2.24
N PHE A 46 6.77 0.87 1.11
CA PHE A 46 6.83 2.04 0.25
C PHE A 46 5.42 2.48 -0.15
N ASN A 47 5.17 3.78 -0.03
CA ASN A 47 3.92 4.39 -0.44
C ASN A 47 4.23 5.78 -1.03
N LEU A 48 3.67 6.08 -2.19
CA LEU A 48 3.83 7.38 -2.85
C LEU A 48 3.46 8.56 -1.93
N HIS A 49 2.49 8.37 -1.03
CA HIS A 49 2.11 9.35 -0.02
C HIS A 49 3.26 9.66 0.96
N HIS A 50 4.12 8.70 1.26
CA HIS A 50 5.31 8.92 2.09
C HIS A 50 6.32 9.83 1.37
N CYS A 51 6.56 9.57 0.08
CA CYS A 51 7.41 10.43 -0.75
C CYS A 51 6.87 11.86 -0.79
N PHE A 52 5.57 12.02 -1.02
CA PHE A 52 4.93 13.33 -1.00
C PHE A 52 5.14 14.07 0.32
N ARG A 53 5.02 13.39 1.47
CA ARG A 53 5.27 13.99 2.79
C ARG A 53 6.71 14.45 2.98
N ILE A 54 7.69 13.66 2.53
CA ILE A 54 9.12 14.04 2.60
C ILE A 54 9.36 15.26 1.70
N LEU A 55 8.90 15.20 0.45
CA LEU A 55 9.10 16.27 -0.53
C LEU A 55 8.39 17.57 -0.11
N ALA A 56 7.16 17.50 0.38
CA ALA A 56 6.40 18.68 0.84
C ALA A 56 7.06 19.40 2.03
N ARG A 57 7.90 18.71 2.81
CA ARG A 57 8.67 19.32 3.91
C ARG A 57 9.99 19.92 3.46
N HIS A 58 10.44 19.62 2.24
CA HIS A 58 11.70 20.14 1.73
C HIS A 58 11.56 21.64 1.42
N PRO A 59 12.48 22.50 1.91
CA PRO A 59 12.36 23.96 1.76
C PRO A 59 12.37 24.43 0.30
N LYS A 60 12.96 23.66 -0.62
CA LYS A 60 12.95 23.92 -2.07
C LYS A 60 11.62 23.58 -2.75
N TRP A 61 10.76 22.79 -2.10
CA TRP A 61 9.45 22.37 -2.61
C TRP A 61 8.30 23.28 -2.14
N LYS A 62 8.57 24.20 -1.20
CA LYS A 62 7.62 25.30 -0.97
C LYS A 62 7.51 26.03 -2.29
N SER A 63 6.32 25.99 -2.90
CA SER A 63 6.03 26.73 -4.12
C SER A 63 6.59 28.12 -3.91
N SER A 64 7.54 28.51 -4.76
CA SER A 64 7.91 29.91 -4.88
C SER A 64 6.59 30.61 -5.19
N VAL A 65 5.96 31.18 -4.16
CA VAL A 65 4.80 32.04 -4.33
C VAL A 65 5.30 33.07 -5.32
N PRO A 66 4.78 33.12 -6.56
CA PRO A 66 5.25 34.10 -7.50
C PRO A 66 4.97 35.43 -6.82
N ALA A 67 6.04 36.12 -6.43
CA ALA A 67 5.94 37.43 -5.82
C ALA A 67 5.07 38.25 -6.77
N LYS A 68 3.86 38.62 -6.32
CA LYS A 68 2.94 39.45 -7.10
C LYS A 68 3.75 40.67 -7.54
N LYS A 69 4.14 40.70 -8.81
CA LYS A 69 4.74 41.89 -9.41
C LYS A 69 3.68 42.97 -9.28
N LYS A 70 3.97 44.01 -8.49
CA LYS A 70 3.16 45.22 -8.45
C LYS A 70 3.17 45.78 -9.87
N GLU A 71 2.02 45.72 -10.52
CA GLU A 71 1.75 46.38 -11.79
C GLU A 71 1.87 47.89 -11.53
N SER A 72 2.95 48.50 -12.02
CA SER A 72 3.12 49.94 -11.98
C SER A 72 2.17 50.56 -12.99
N ASN A 73 1.13 51.23 -12.50
CA ASN A 73 0.26 52.06 -13.32
C ASN A 73 1.09 53.19 -13.96
N SER A 74 1.45 53.05 -15.23
CA SER A 74 2.00 54.14 -16.03
C SER A 74 0.87 55.14 -16.29
N LYS A 75 0.91 56.25 -15.54
CA LYS A 75 0.05 57.42 -15.69
C LYS A 75 0.41 58.13 -17.00
N VAL A 76 -0.32 57.86 -18.07
CA VAL A 76 -0.27 58.69 -19.29
C VAL A 76 -1.17 59.89 -19.06
N ALA A 77 -0.54 61.03 -18.79
CA ALA A 77 -1.18 62.34 -18.88
C ALA A 77 -1.14 62.77 -20.36
N ALA A 78 -2.31 62.96 -20.97
CA ALA A 78 -2.42 63.68 -22.23
C ALA A 78 -3.63 64.63 -22.12
N SER A 79 -3.31 65.90 -22.37
CA SER A 79 -4.14 67.08 -22.27
C SER A 79 -5.40 67.00 -23.12
N ALA A 80 -6.50 67.58 -22.61
CA ALA A 80 -7.62 68.02 -23.43
C ALA A 80 -7.15 69.07 -24.46
N PRO A 81 -7.85 69.15 -25.61
CA PRO A 81 -8.76 70.29 -25.79
C PRO A 81 -10.12 69.86 -26.35
N ASN A 82 -11.19 70.49 -25.85
CA ASN A 82 -12.53 70.41 -26.44
C ASN A 82 -12.52 70.93 -27.89
N PRO A 83 -13.46 70.46 -28.72
CA PRO A 83 -14.24 71.40 -29.50
C PRO A 83 -15.74 71.22 -29.29
N ILE A 84 -16.39 72.36 -29.10
CA ILE A 84 -17.81 72.61 -29.28
C ILE A 84 -18.17 72.24 -30.72
N GLY A 85 -19.19 71.40 -30.89
CA GLY A 85 -19.71 70.96 -32.18
C GLY A 85 -21.14 70.46 -32.00
N GLU A 86 -22.07 71.29 -32.47
CA GLU A 86 -23.51 71.18 -32.42
C GLU A 86 -24.02 70.14 -33.44
N GLY A 87 -25.03 69.36 -33.04
CA GLY A 87 -25.88 68.56 -33.93
C GLY A 87 -25.37 67.14 -34.24
N ILE A 88 -26.20 66.14 -33.98
CA ILE A 88 -26.86 65.27 -34.97
C ILE A 88 -27.53 64.10 -34.22
N ASP A 89 -28.85 64.07 -34.38
CA ASP A 89 -29.78 62.94 -34.41
C ASP A 89 -29.90 61.98 -33.21
N GLU A 90 -31.13 61.87 -32.71
CA GLU A 90 -31.57 60.85 -31.77
C GLU A 90 -31.56 59.48 -32.47
N GLU A 91 -30.38 58.89 -32.65
CA GLU A 91 -30.27 57.50 -33.05
C GLU A 91 -30.71 56.63 -31.86
N LYS A 92 -32.00 56.30 -31.89
CA LYS A 92 -32.70 55.29 -31.12
C LYS A 92 -31.87 54.00 -31.09
N PHE A 93 -30.97 53.88 -30.11
CA PHE A 93 -30.29 52.63 -29.80
C PHE A 93 -31.36 51.60 -29.40
N SER A 94 -31.80 50.83 -30.38
CA SER A 94 -32.55 49.60 -30.18
C SER A 94 -31.72 48.72 -29.26
N ALA A 95 -32.13 48.65 -28.00
CA ALA A 95 -31.62 47.71 -27.01
C ALA A 95 -31.92 46.29 -27.50
N ARG A 96 -31.07 45.77 -28.39
CA ARG A 96 -31.02 44.35 -28.73
C ARG A 96 -30.70 43.61 -27.45
N SER A 97 -31.68 42.90 -26.92
CA SER A 97 -31.57 42.11 -25.69
C SER A 97 -30.49 41.03 -25.85
N ALA A 98 -29.29 41.31 -25.34
CA ALA A 98 -28.15 40.39 -25.27
C ALA A 98 -28.38 39.22 -24.29
N GLY A 99 -29.62 38.95 -23.86
CA GLY A 99 -29.94 37.95 -22.83
C GLY A 99 -30.30 36.56 -23.36
N ARG A 100 -30.63 36.40 -24.65
CA ARG A 100 -31.20 35.13 -25.16
C ARG A 100 -30.18 34.05 -25.53
N LYS A 101 -28.89 34.38 -25.65
CA LYS A 101 -27.82 33.40 -25.97
C LYS A 101 -27.23 32.73 -24.72
N PHE A 102 -27.21 33.42 -23.59
CA PHE A 102 -26.59 32.92 -22.35
C PHE A 102 -27.36 31.74 -21.71
N THR A 103 -28.69 31.73 -21.78
CA THR A 103 -29.50 30.67 -21.15
C THR A 103 -29.35 29.31 -21.83
N LYS A 104 -29.17 29.26 -23.15
CA LYS A 104 -28.97 28.01 -23.89
C LYS A 104 -27.61 27.35 -23.62
N GLU A 105 -26.57 28.15 -23.44
CA GLU A 105 -25.22 27.67 -23.17
C GLU A 105 -25.09 27.16 -21.73
N GLN A 106 -25.70 27.86 -20.77
CA GLN A 106 -25.77 27.45 -19.37
C GLN A 106 -26.46 26.08 -19.20
N GLU A 107 -27.56 25.86 -19.92
CA GLU A 107 -28.29 24.59 -19.89
C GLU A 107 -27.48 23.43 -20.48
N ALA A 108 -26.69 23.67 -21.53
CA ALA A 108 -25.78 22.67 -22.10
C ALA A 108 -24.65 22.31 -21.12
N THR A 109 -24.07 23.30 -20.43
CA THR A 109 -23.06 23.04 -19.38
C THR A 109 -23.64 22.28 -18.19
N LYS A 110 -24.88 22.60 -17.77
CA LYS A 110 -25.56 21.90 -16.67
C LYS A 110 -25.80 20.42 -17.00
N ARG A 111 -26.31 20.12 -18.19
CA ARG A 111 -26.51 18.73 -18.66
C ARG A 111 -25.19 17.95 -18.74
N LYS A 112 -24.10 18.61 -19.15
CA LYS A 112 -22.77 17.99 -19.20
C LYS A 112 -22.23 17.70 -17.79
N GLN A 113 -22.47 18.60 -16.85
CA GLN A 113 -22.09 18.42 -15.46
C GLN A 113 -22.88 17.28 -14.79
N GLU A 114 -24.20 17.22 -14.98
CA GLU A 114 -25.04 16.12 -14.46
C GLU A 114 -24.57 14.76 -14.98
N LYS A 115 -24.30 14.63 -16.28
CA LYS A 115 -23.76 13.38 -16.87
C LYS A 115 -22.40 12.99 -16.28
N ASN A 116 -21.54 13.96 -15.98
CA ASN A 116 -20.25 13.68 -15.35
C ASN A 116 -20.42 13.21 -13.89
N VAL A 117 -21.36 13.80 -13.15
CA VAL A 117 -21.70 13.40 -11.78
C VAL A 117 -22.24 11.97 -11.77
N GLU A 118 -23.16 11.65 -12.68
CA GLU A 118 -23.73 10.31 -12.79
C GLU A 118 -22.68 9.24 -13.13
N ARG A 119 -21.76 9.55 -14.06
CA ARG A 119 -20.60 8.68 -14.34
C ARG A 119 -19.71 8.48 -13.11
N LEU A 120 -19.47 9.52 -12.33
CA LEU A 120 -18.66 9.44 -11.12
C LEU A 120 -19.33 8.55 -10.06
N ILE A 121 -20.64 8.69 -9.88
CA ILE A 121 -21.43 7.85 -8.96
C ILE A 121 -21.38 6.38 -9.41
N ALA A 122 -21.57 6.10 -10.71
CA ALA A 122 -21.51 4.75 -11.24
C ALA A 122 -20.13 4.10 -11.02
N LEU A 123 -19.05 4.83 -11.31
CA LEU A 123 -17.68 4.35 -11.08
C LEU A 123 -17.41 4.10 -9.59
N HIS A 124 -17.92 4.97 -8.71
CA HIS A 124 -17.75 4.80 -7.27
C HIS A 124 -18.49 3.55 -6.75
N SER A 125 -19.74 3.36 -7.18
CA SER A 125 -20.54 2.17 -6.83
C SER A 125 -19.89 0.87 -7.33
N GLU A 126 -19.34 0.87 -8.55
CA GLU A 126 -18.60 -0.28 -9.08
C GLU A 126 -17.33 -0.56 -8.26
N SER A 127 -16.60 0.49 -7.85
CA SER A 127 -15.42 0.35 -6.99
C SER A 127 -15.76 -0.23 -5.62
N ILE A 128 -16.90 0.14 -5.04
CA ILE A 128 -17.37 -0.41 -3.75
C ILE A 128 -17.69 -1.90 -3.92
N ALA A 129 -18.45 -2.25 -4.96
CA ALA A 129 -18.82 -3.64 -5.24
C ALA A 129 -17.58 -4.54 -5.42
N LYS A 130 -16.58 -4.10 -6.18
CA LYS A 130 -15.29 -4.80 -6.33
C LYS A 130 -14.54 -4.94 -5.00
N GLY A 131 -14.63 -3.93 -4.13
CA GLY A 131 -14.07 -3.96 -2.78
C GLY A 131 -14.68 -5.07 -1.92
N ASP A 132 -16.01 -5.24 -1.98
CA ASP A 132 -16.74 -6.26 -1.23
C ASP A 132 -16.42 -7.68 -1.71
N GLU A 133 -16.30 -7.88 -3.03
CA GLU A 133 -15.86 -9.16 -3.60
C GLU A 133 -14.45 -9.53 -3.13
N ARG A 134 -13.51 -8.58 -3.17
CA ARG A 134 -12.14 -8.79 -2.67
C ARG A 134 -12.12 -9.16 -1.19
N LYS A 135 -12.94 -8.48 -0.37
CA LYS A 135 -13.07 -8.77 1.06
C LYS A 135 -13.63 -10.19 1.30
N LYS A 136 -14.64 -10.59 0.52
CA LYS A 136 -15.22 -11.94 0.58
C LYS A 136 -14.20 -13.02 0.19
N LEU A 137 -13.41 -12.77 -0.85
CA LEU A 137 -12.35 -13.69 -1.28
C LEU A 137 -11.29 -13.84 -0.20
N LEU A 138 -10.81 -12.72 0.37
CA LEU A 138 -9.82 -12.74 1.44
C LEU A 138 -10.30 -13.54 2.65
N LYS A 139 -11.57 -13.34 3.06
CA LYS A 139 -12.18 -14.10 4.17
C LYS A 139 -12.16 -15.61 3.88
N LYS A 140 -12.58 -16.03 2.69
CA LYS A 140 -12.55 -17.45 2.27
C LYS A 140 -11.13 -18.02 2.27
N THR A 141 -10.14 -17.25 1.81
CA THR A 141 -8.73 -17.66 1.82
C THR A 141 -8.24 -17.88 3.25
N MET A 142 -8.57 -16.98 4.18
CA MET A 142 -8.19 -17.13 5.60
C MET A 142 -8.84 -18.38 6.22
N GLU A 143 -10.12 -18.61 5.96
CA GLU A 143 -10.83 -19.82 6.43
C GLU A 143 -10.20 -21.10 5.87
N SER A 144 -9.86 -21.11 4.57
CA SER A 144 -9.15 -22.24 3.95
C SER A 144 -7.77 -22.47 4.55
N ASN A 145 -7.01 -21.41 4.84
CA ASN A 145 -5.69 -21.53 5.46
C ASN A 145 -5.78 -22.12 6.88
N VAL A 146 -6.82 -21.80 7.65
CA VAL A 146 -7.05 -22.40 8.98
C VAL A 146 -7.25 -23.91 8.85
N LEU A 147 -8.02 -24.37 7.85
CA LEU A 147 -8.21 -25.80 7.60
C LEU A 147 -6.89 -26.49 7.23
N VAL A 148 -6.09 -25.88 6.37
CA VAL A 148 -4.77 -26.41 5.98
C VAL A 148 -3.84 -26.54 7.19
N VAL A 149 -3.78 -25.52 8.05
CA VAL A 149 -2.94 -25.55 9.25
C VAL A 149 -3.38 -26.67 10.22
N ASN A 150 -4.69 -26.90 10.37
CA ASN A 150 -5.19 -27.98 11.20
C ASN A 150 -4.84 -29.36 10.62
N ALA A 151 -5.01 -29.56 9.32
CA ALA A 151 -4.64 -30.81 8.66
C ALA A 151 -3.15 -31.13 8.78
N ILE A 152 -2.28 -30.12 8.65
CA ILE A 152 -0.84 -30.28 8.86
C ILE A 152 -0.55 -30.71 10.30
N ARG A 153 -1.21 -30.08 11.28
CA ARG A 153 -1.04 -30.42 12.70
C ARG A 153 -1.45 -31.86 13.00
N GLU A 154 -2.59 -32.29 12.48
CA GLU A 154 -3.08 -33.66 12.63
C GLU A 154 -2.12 -34.67 11.99
N THR A 155 -1.64 -34.37 10.78
CA THR A 155 -0.67 -35.23 10.07
C THR A 155 0.63 -35.36 10.87
N ASN A 156 1.14 -34.26 11.42
CA ASN A 156 2.34 -34.28 12.26
C ASN A 156 2.12 -35.05 13.57
N ALA A 157 0.94 -34.96 14.18
CA ALA A 157 0.61 -35.73 15.37
C ALA A 157 0.56 -37.24 15.10
N VAL A 158 0.01 -37.65 13.95
CA VAL A 158 0.02 -39.06 13.51
C VAL A 158 1.45 -39.53 13.29
N LEU A 159 2.26 -38.75 12.56
CA LEU A 159 3.66 -39.09 12.29
C LEU A 159 4.46 -39.27 13.59
N GLN A 160 4.28 -38.37 14.56
CA GLN A 160 4.94 -38.46 15.86
C GLN A 160 4.53 -39.74 16.59
N ARG A 161 3.23 -40.03 16.68
CA ARG A 161 2.75 -41.28 17.30
C ARG A 161 3.32 -42.52 16.62
N THR A 162 3.41 -42.51 15.29
CA THR A 162 4.04 -43.61 14.55
C THR A 162 5.51 -43.76 14.89
N GLN A 163 6.26 -42.66 15.02
CA GLN A 163 7.66 -42.70 15.45
C GLN A 163 7.80 -43.23 16.88
N ASP A 164 6.96 -42.77 17.80
CA ASP A 164 6.96 -43.23 19.20
C ASP A 164 6.69 -44.75 19.27
N ILE A 165 5.71 -45.25 18.52
CA ILE A 165 5.42 -46.69 18.42
C ILE A 165 6.63 -47.46 17.86
N LYS A 166 7.30 -46.94 16.82
CA LYS A 166 8.52 -47.55 16.26
C LYS A 166 9.62 -47.65 17.32
N VAL A 167 9.82 -46.60 18.13
CA VAL A 167 10.80 -46.62 19.22
C VAL A 167 10.44 -47.68 20.26
N LEU A 168 9.16 -47.79 20.64
CA LEU A 168 8.69 -48.80 21.59
C LEU A 168 8.84 -50.23 21.06
N LEU A 169 8.66 -50.47 19.76
CA LEU A 169 8.90 -51.78 19.12
C LEU A 169 10.39 -52.18 19.12
N ILE A 170 11.28 -51.20 18.99
CA ILE A 170 12.74 -51.41 19.07
C ILE A 170 13.13 -51.70 20.52
N ASN A 171 12.64 -50.91 21.47
CA ASN A 171 12.99 -51.03 22.88
C ASN A 171 11.76 -51.07 23.80
N THR A 172 11.23 -52.28 23.99
CA THR A 172 10.06 -52.52 24.85
C THR A 172 10.34 -52.31 26.34
N SER A 173 11.62 -52.25 26.76
CA SER A 173 11.95 -52.00 28.17
C SER A 173 11.56 -50.59 28.63
N LEU A 174 11.31 -49.66 27.69
CA LEU A 174 10.82 -48.31 27.98
C LEU A 174 9.36 -48.30 28.46
N ILE A 175 8.62 -49.40 28.27
CA ILE A 175 7.23 -49.52 28.73
C ILE A 175 7.24 -49.92 30.21
N ALA A 176 6.86 -49.02 31.10
CA ALA A 176 6.85 -49.27 32.54
C ALA A 176 5.84 -50.36 32.96
N ASP A 177 4.67 -50.39 32.33
CA ASP A 177 3.62 -51.37 32.63
C ASP A 177 3.96 -52.76 32.05
N PRO A 178 4.07 -53.82 32.87
CA PRO A 178 4.43 -55.15 32.41
C PRO A 178 3.38 -55.78 31.47
N VAL A 179 2.09 -55.47 31.64
CA VAL A 179 1.03 -56.01 30.78
C VAL A 179 1.14 -55.43 29.37
N SER A 180 1.23 -54.10 29.26
CA SER A 180 1.44 -53.40 27.99
C SER A 180 2.76 -53.81 27.31
N ARG A 181 3.82 -54.05 28.10
CA ARG A 181 5.10 -54.55 27.59
C ARG A 181 4.95 -55.94 26.96
N GLN A 182 4.23 -56.84 27.62
CA GLN A 182 3.98 -58.18 27.11
C GLN A 182 3.16 -58.14 25.80
N MET A 183 2.11 -57.31 25.73
CA MET A 183 1.33 -57.12 24.50
C MET A 183 2.19 -56.65 23.32
N MET A 184 3.09 -55.69 23.54
CA MET A 184 4.00 -55.22 22.49
C MET A 184 5.03 -56.27 22.06
N LEU A 185 5.48 -57.13 22.98
CA LEU A 185 6.36 -58.26 22.65
C LEU A 185 5.62 -59.32 21.82
N ASP A 186 4.34 -59.57 22.10
CA ASP A 186 3.54 -60.52 21.32
C ASP A 186 3.24 -59.98 19.93
N LEU A 187 2.90 -58.70 19.81
CA LEU A 187 2.76 -58.03 18.51
C LEU A 187 4.03 -58.12 17.65
N LYS A 188 5.21 -58.04 18.27
CA LYS A 188 6.50 -58.19 17.57
C LYS A 188 6.73 -59.60 17.01
N LYS A 189 6.07 -60.63 17.54
CA LYS A 189 6.18 -62.01 17.03
C LYS A 189 5.29 -62.25 15.82
N GLU A 190 4.22 -61.47 15.65
CA GLU A 190 3.28 -61.58 14.53
C GLU A 190 3.75 -60.85 13.26
N VAL A 191 4.70 -59.93 13.40
CA VAL A 191 5.33 -59.17 12.31
C VAL A 191 6.63 -59.84 11.87
#